data_AF-A0A945BUZ7-F1
#
_entry.id   AF-A0A945BUZ7-F1
#
_cell.length_a   1.000
_cell.length_b   1.000
_cell.length_c   1.000
_cell.angle_alpha   90.00
_cell.angle_beta   90.00
_cell.angle_gamma   90.00
#
_symmetry.space_group_name_H-M   'P 1'
#
loop_
_entity.id
_entity.type
_entity.pdbx_description
1 polymer ?
#
loop_
_entity_poly.entity_id
_entity_poly.type
_entity_poly.pdbx_seq_one_letter_code
_entity_poly.pdbx_strand_id
1 'polypeptide(L)' 'MEFLNYFDNVFTVYHIALLVGGTFAGIILGALPGLSPTMSVALLIPFTFHMKPE' A
#
# COMPACT_ATOMS: atom_id res chain seq x y z
N MET A 1 -16.37 20.77 -6.29
CA MET A 1 -15.15 21.29 -5.62
C MET A 1 -14.52 20.23 -4.71
N GLU A 2 -15.26 19.25 -4.19
CA GLU A 2 -14.71 18.19 -3.32
C GLU A 2 -13.67 17.28 -4.00
N PHE A 3 -13.83 17.01 -5.31
CA PHE A 3 -12.85 16.22 -6.07
C PHE A 3 -11.41 16.77 -5.97
N LEU A 4 -11.26 18.10 -6.05
CA LEU A 4 -9.93 18.73 -5.97
C LEU A 4 -9.31 18.59 -4.57
N ASN A 5 -10.13 18.60 -3.52
CA ASN A 5 -9.67 18.38 -2.15
C ASN A 5 -9.21 16.93 -1.94
N TYR A 6 -9.95 15.94 -2.45
CA TYR A 6 -9.53 14.54 -2.37
C TYR A 6 -8.32 14.23 -3.24
N PHE A 7 -8.22 14.88 -4.41
CA PHE A 7 -7.06 14.76 -5.28
C PHE A 7 -5.79 15.29 -4.62
N ASP A 8 -5.86 16.44 -3.94
CA ASP A 8 -4.74 17.00 -3.18
C ASP A 8 -4.32 16.09 -2.00
N ASN A 9 -5.28 15.42 -1.35
CA ASN A 9 -5.01 14.48 -0.26
C ASN A 9 -4.11 13.30 -0.69
N VAL A 10 -4.16 12.87 -1.95
CA VAL A 10 -3.28 11.82 -2.48
C VAL A 10 -1.80 12.22 -2.42
N PHE A 11 -1.50 13.52 -2.53
CA PHE A 11 -0.13 14.05 -2.54
C PHE A 11 0.42 14.35 -1.14
N THR A 12 -0.30 13.99 -0.08
CA THR A 12 0.25 14.13 1.27
C THR A 12 1.43 13.20 1.47
N VAL A 13 2.39 13.63 2.30
CA VAL A 13 3.60 12.87 2.61
C VAL A 13 3.27 11.47 3.12
N TYR A 14 2.18 11.33 3.87
CA TYR A 14 1.70 10.06 4.39
C TYR A 14 1.31 9.08 3.28
N HIS A 15 0.43 9.47 2.35
CA HIS A 15 0.00 8.60 1.25
C HIS A 15 1.16 8.22 0.30
N ILE A 16 2.05 9.18 0.01
CA ILE A 16 3.24 8.91 -0.80
C ILE A 16 4.18 7.93 -0.08
N ALA A 17 4.42 8.11 1.22
CA ALA A 17 5.25 7.19 1.99
C ALA A 17 4.65 5.77 2.03
N LEU A 18 3.32 5.66 2.16
CA LEU A 18 2.63 4.38 2.07
C LEU A 18 2.74 3.73 0.69
N LEU A 19 2.62 4.52 -0.39
CA LEU A 19 2.78 4.03 -1.76
C LEU A 19 4.18 3.49 -1.98
N VAL A 20 5.20 4.25 -1.59
CA VAL A 20 6.60 3.84 -1.72
C VAL A 20 6.88 2.61 -0.87
N GLY A 21 6.51 2.63 0.41
CA GLY A 21 6.70 1.52 1.34
C GLY A 21 5.99 0.24 0.91
N GLY A 22 4.74 0.35 0.47
CA GLY A 22 3.96 -0.77 -0.07
C GLY A 22 4.57 -1.34 -1.35
N THR A 23 5.12 -0.48 -2.21
CA THR A 23 5.83 -0.91 -3.42
C THR A 23 7.10 -1.71 -3.07
N PHE A 24 7.92 -1.22 -2.13
CA PHE A 24 9.09 -1.96 -1.68
C PHE A 24 8.71 -3.32 -1.05
N ALA A 25 7.68 -3.34 -0.20
CA ALA A 25 7.19 -4.59 0.39
C ALA A 25 6.73 -5.58 -0.68
N GLY A 26 5.99 -5.11 -1.70
CA GLY A 26 5.56 -5.92 -2.83
C GLY A 26 6.73 -6.48 -3.65
N ILE A 27 7.76 -5.68 -3.91
CA ILE A 27 8.97 -6.10 -4.62
C ILE A 27 9.71 -7.20 -3.82
N ILE A 28 9.90 -6.99 -2.52
CA ILE A 28 10.58 -7.97 -1.66
C ILE A 28 9.80 -9.29 -1.63
N LEU A 29 8.49 -9.25 -1.38
CA LEU A 29 7.66 -10.45 -1.33
C LEU A 29 7.61 -11.16 -2.69
N GLY A 30 7.60 -10.42 -3.80
CA GLY A 30 7.63 -10.98 -5.15
C GLY A 30 8.98 -11.57 -5.56
N ALA A 31 10.09 -11.08 -4.99
CA ALA A 31 11.44 -11.57 -5.27
C ALA A 31 11.83 -12.80 -4.43
N LEU A 32 11.14 -13.06 -3.33
CA LEU A 32 11.44 -14.18 -2.44
C LEU A 32 11.03 -15.53 -3.06
N PRO A 33 11.91 -16.55 -3.07
CA PRO A 33 11.59 -17.86 -3.60
C PRO A 33 10.60 -18.59 -2.69
N GLY A 34 9.57 -19.20 -3.29
CA GLY A 34 8.58 -19.99 -2.55
C GLY A 34 7.36 -19.22 -2.05
N LEU A 35 7.31 -17.90 -2.20
CA LEU A 35 6.10 -17.11 -2.00
C LEU A 35 5.32 -17.00 -3.31
N SER A 36 4.14 -17.60 -3.36
CA SER A 36 3.23 -17.36 -4.49
C SER A 36 2.70 -15.91 -4.44
N PRO A 37 2.27 -15.35 -5.58
CA PRO A 37 1.58 -14.05 -5.60
C PRO A 37 0.38 -14.01 -4.64
N THR A 38 -0.38 -15.10 -4.57
CA THR A 38 -1.56 -15.21 -3.68
C THR A 38 -1.19 -15.18 -2.20
N MET A 39 -0.09 -15.83 -1.79
CA MET A 39 0.39 -15.79 -0.40
C MET A 39 0.92 -14.41 -0.03
N SER A 40 1.66 -13.77 -0.93
CA SER A 40 2.18 -12.42 -0.69
C SER A 40 1.07 -11.41 -0.45
N VAL A 41 -0.02 -11.47 -1.25
CA VAL A 41 -1.20 -10.63 -1.02
C VAL A 41 -1.83 -10.94 0.34
N ALA A 42 -2.00 -12.21 0.70
CA ALA A 42 -2.57 -12.61 1.99
C ALA A 42 -1.77 -12.07 3.20
N LEU A 43 -0.45 -12.00 3.09
CA LEU A 43 0.42 -11.43 4.13
C LEU A 43 0.29 -9.90 4.26
N LEU A 44 -0.06 -9.21 3.16
CA LEU A 44 -0.23 -7.76 3.15
C LEU A 44 -1.62 -7.29 3.61
N ILE A 45 -2.66 -8.14 3.49
CA ILE A 45 -4.03 -7.87 3.96
C ILE A 45 -4.09 -7.29 5.39
N PRO A 46 -3.47 -7.88 6.42
CA PRO A 46 -3.58 -7.33 7.78
C PRO A 46 -3.06 -5.89 7.86
N PHE A 47 -2.07 -5.50 7.06
CA PHE A 47 -1.56 -4.13 7.07
C PHE A 47 -2.59 -3.13 6.55
N THR A 48 -3.31 -3.46 5.47
CA THR A 48 -4.34 -2.55 4.91
C THR A 48 -5.59 -2.48 5.77
N PHE A 49 -6.02 -3.58 6.41
CA PHE A 49 -7.21 -3.57 7.28
C PHE A 49 -7.00 -2.86 8.63
N HIS A 50 -5.76 -2.67 9.09
CA HIS A 50 -5.46 -1.88 10.29
C HIS A 50 -5.37 -0.36 10.03
N MET A 51 -5.39 0.07 8.77
CA MET A 51 -5.33 1.49 8.40
C MET A 51 -6.69 2.15 8.60
N LYS A 52 -6.66 3.41 9.07
CA LYS A 52 -7.87 4.22 9.19
C LYS A 52 -8.31 4.70 7.80
N PRO A 53 -9.62 4.70 7.51
CA PRO A 53 -10.17 5.30 6.30
C PRO A 53 -10.24 6.82 6.50
N GLU A 54 -9.13 7.50 6.28
CA GLU A 54 -9.03 8.97 6.30
C GLU A 54 -9.37 9.58 4.94
#